data_AF-A0A937HY92-F1
#
_entry.id   AF-A0A937HY92-F1
#
_cell.length_a   1.000
_cell.length_b   1.000
_cell.length_c   1.000
_cell.angle_alpha   90.00
_cell.angle_beta   90.00
_cell.angle_gamma   90.00
#
_symmetry.space_group_name_H-M   'P 1'
#
loop_
_entity.id
_entity.type
_entity.pdbx_description
1 polymer ?
#
loop_
_entity_poly.entity_id
_entity_poly.type
_entity_poly.pdbx_seq_one_letter_code
_entity_poly.pdbx_strand_id
1 'polypeptide(L)'
;EASAQPDYIEGDGRAINEEFLVMVGLCTHLGCAPKFRPEVGAADMGGDEWLGGFFCPCHGSKFDLAGRVYKGVPASANLEIPPYSYESDGVLLIGVDAEAA
;
A
#
# COMPACT_ATOMS: atom_id res chain seq x y z
N GLU A 1 -7.35 -8.65 8.37
CA GLU A 1 -7.49 -7.47 7.49
C GLU A 1 -7.80 -7.95 6.09
N ALA A 2 -8.77 -7.35 5.41
CA ALA A 2 -8.99 -7.65 4.00
C ALA A 2 -7.86 -7.00 3.17
N SER A 3 -7.29 -7.76 2.24
CA SER A 3 -6.23 -7.30 1.33
C SER A 3 -6.68 -7.63 -0.08
N ALA A 4 -6.93 -6.62 -0.90
CA ALA A 4 -7.21 -6.82 -2.32
C ALA A 4 -5.88 -6.77 -3.08
N GLN A 5 -5.46 -7.90 -3.62
CA GLN A 5 -4.26 -8.05 -4.45
C GLN A 5 -4.36 -9.33 -5.28
N PRO A 6 -3.65 -9.42 -6.43
CA PRO A 6 -3.53 -10.66 -7.20
C PRO A 6 -2.83 -11.78 -6.41
N ASP A 7 -3.18 -13.04 -6.72
CA ASP A 7 -2.70 -14.22 -6.00
C ASP A 7 -1.18 -14.46 -6.19
N TYR A 8 -0.63 -14.10 -7.35
CA TYR A 8 0.83 -14.17 -7.62
C TYR A 8 1.67 -13.14 -6.85
N ILE A 9 1.04 -12.22 -6.11
CA ILE A 9 1.73 -11.25 -5.25
C ILE A 9 1.68 -11.76 -3.82
N GLU A 10 2.74 -12.46 -3.45
CA GLU A 10 2.91 -13.07 -2.14
C GLU A 10 3.94 -12.31 -1.28
N GLY A 11 4.02 -12.69 0.00
CA GLY A 11 5.04 -12.18 0.92
C GLY A 11 4.72 -10.83 1.57
N ASP A 12 5.60 -10.43 2.49
CA ASP A 12 5.39 -9.27 3.35
C ASP A 12 5.55 -7.93 2.62
N GLY A 13 6.34 -7.90 1.56
CA GLY A 13 6.56 -6.70 0.73
C GLY A 13 5.37 -6.37 -0.18
N ARG A 14 4.47 -7.33 -0.39
CA ARG A 14 3.31 -7.22 -1.29
C ARG A 14 3.69 -6.63 -2.65
N ALA A 15 4.74 -7.15 -3.26
CA ALA A 15 5.27 -6.71 -4.55
C ALA A 15 5.88 -7.89 -5.31
N ILE A 16 5.89 -7.82 -6.65
CA ILE A 16 6.59 -8.79 -7.51
C ILE A 16 8.11 -8.60 -7.42
N ASN A 17 8.56 -7.35 -7.32
CA ASN A 17 9.95 -6.96 -7.12
C ASN A 17 10.04 -6.12 -5.84
N GLU A 18 10.92 -6.51 -4.92
CA GLU A 18 11.10 -5.83 -3.62
C GLU A 18 11.53 -4.36 -3.72
N GLU A 19 12.08 -3.94 -4.86
CA GLU A 19 12.48 -2.55 -5.11
C GLU A 19 11.29 -1.61 -5.38
N PHE A 20 10.18 -2.14 -5.92
CA PHE A 20 9.05 -1.33 -6.37
C PHE A 20 7.73 -1.80 -5.77
N LEU A 21 7.04 -0.91 -5.07
CA LEU A 21 5.66 -1.12 -4.63
C LEU A 21 4.68 -0.45 -5.59
N VAL A 22 3.76 -1.23 -6.14
CA VAL A 22 2.64 -0.74 -6.95
C VAL A 22 1.35 -0.92 -6.18
N MET A 23 0.61 0.17 -5.98
CA MET A 23 -0.65 0.14 -5.23
C MET A 23 -1.59 1.25 -5.68
N VAL A 24 -2.89 1.04 -5.50
CA VAL A 24 -3.92 2.04 -5.73
C VAL A 24 -3.88 3.06 -4.59
N GLY A 25 -3.62 4.32 -4.92
CA GLY A 25 -3.56 5.43 -3.98
C GLY A 25 -4.92 5.90 -3.46
N LEU A 26 -5.84 4.99 -3.17
CA LEU A 26 -7.18 5.26 -2.66
C LEU A 26 -7.33 4.66 -1.26
N CYS A 27 -7.52 5.52 -0.26
CA CYS A 27 -7.77 5.09 1.11
C CYS A 27 -9.03 4.22 1.17
N THR A 28 -8.91 3.03 1.74
CA THR A 28 -9.99 2.04 1.87
C THR A 28 -11.07 2.42 2.88
N HIS A 29 -10.96 3.59 3.53
CA HIS A 29 -12.06 4.17 4.30
C HIS A 29 -13.11 4.80 3.36
N LEU A 30 -12.77 5.94 2.72
CA LEU A 30 -13.70 6.74 1.91
C LEU A 30 -13.02 7.36 0.67
N GLY A 31 -11.94 6.76 0.16
CA GLY A 31 -11.37 7.07 -1.16
C GLY A 31 -10.45 8.29 -1.25
N CYS A 32 -10.13 8.98 -0.14
CA CYS A 32 -9.11 10.04 -0.17
C CYS A 32 -7.74 9.48 -0.59
N ALA A 33 -6.89 10.30 -1.21
CA ALA A 33 -5.50 9.94 -1.48
C ALA A 33 -4.63 10.02 -0.20
N PRO A 34 -4.03 8.90 0.27
CA PRO A 34 -3.07 8.94 1.36
C PRO A 34 -1.81 9.72 0.98
N LYS A 35 -1.25 10.47 1.94
CA LYS A 35 0.02 11.18 1.80
C LYS A 35 1.18 10.28 2.18
N PHE A 36 2.23 10.29 1.37
CA PHE A 36 3.49 9.64 1.74
C PHE A 36 4.16 10.38 2.90
N ARG A 37 4.54 9.64 3.94
CA ARG A 37 5.11 10.12 5.21
C ARG A 37 6.11 9.07 5.72
N PRO A 38 7.31 8.99 5.13
CA PRO A 38 8.29 7.95 5.42
C PRO A 38 9.09 8.20 6.71
N GLU A 39 8.85 9.31 7.41
CA GLU A 39 9.65 9.69 8.57
C GLU A 39 9.43 8.69 9.72
N VAL A 40 10.45 7.90 10.02
CA VAL A 40 10.42 6.93 11.12
C VAL A 40 10.32 7.66 12.45
N GLY A 41 9.35 7.27 13.28
CA GLY A 41 9.22 7.81 14.63
C GLY A 41 8.76 9.27 14.67
N ALA A 42 8.05 9.75 13.65
CA ALA A 42 7.58 11.13 13.57
C ALA A 42 6.74 11.52 14.81
N ALA A 43 7.24 12.48 15.59
CA ALA A 43 6.65 12.88 16.87
C ALA A 43 5.21 13.41 16.73
N ASP A 44 4.92 14.12 15.64
CA ASP A 44 3.57 14.60 15.29
C ASP A 44 2.59 13.47 14.93
N MET A 45 3.10 12.24 14.75
CA MET A 45 2.34 11.09 14.26
C MET A 45 2.29 9.92 15.25
N GLY A 46 2.69 10.15 16.52
CA GLY A 46 2.70 9.13 17.57
C GLY A 46 4.07 8.52 17.86
N GLY A 47 5.15 9.08 17.31
CA GLY A 47 6.51 8.61 17.59
C GLY A 47 6.69 7.15 17.16
N ASP A 48 7.27 6.34 18.04
CA ASP A 48 7.64 4.95 17.76
C ASP A 48 6.44 4.01 17.51
N GLU A 49 5.21 4.45 17.77
CA GLU A 49 3.99 3.66 17.47
C GLU A 49 3.72 3.51 15.97
N TRP A 50 4.27 4.40 15.14
CA TRP A 50 4.13 4.36 13.69
C TRP A 50 5.45 4.72 13.01
N LEU A 51 6.06 3.72 12.35
CA LEU A 51 7.39 3.84 11.74
C LEU A 51 7.38 4.53 10.37
N GLY A 52 6.30 5.22 10.02
CA GLY A 52 6.10 5.84 8.72
C GLY A 52 5.42 4.92 7.70
N GLY A 53 5.09 5.51 6.55
CA GLY A 53 4.35 4.87 5.46
C GLY A 53 3.43 5.86 4.76
N PHE A 54 2.12 5.58 4.77
CA PHE A 54 1.12 6.45 4.16
C PHE A 54 0.07 6.89 5.17
N PHE A 55 -0.25 8.19 5.17
CA PHE A 55 -1.20 8.79 6.08
C PHE A 55 -2.36 9.45 5.34
N CYS A 56 -3.59 9.04 5.64
CA CYS A 56 -4.80 9.66 5.11
C CYS A 56 -5.37 10.68 6.12
N PRO A 57 -5.21 12.00 5.90
CA PRO A 57 -5.58 13.03 6.86
C PRO A 57 -7.09 13.21 7.03
N CYS A 58 -7.92 12.66 6.14
CA CYS A 58 -9.36 12.81 6.18
C CYS A 58 -9.96 12.31 7.51
N HIS A 59 -9.49 11.15 8.00
CA HIS A 59 -9.96 10.54 9.25
C HIS A 59 -8.84 9.85 10.05
N GLY A 60 -7.58 10.17 9.74
CA GLY A 60 -6.44 9.69 10.49
C GLY A 60 -6.00 8.25 10.21
N SER A 61 -6.36 7.66 9.07
CA SER A 61 -5.92 6.30 8.74
C SER A 61 -4.42 6.25 8.41
N LYS A 62 -3.74 5.24 8.96
CA LYS A 62 -2.30 5.01 8.80
C LYS A 62 -2.08 3.68 8.10
N PHE A 63 -1.13 3.66 7.18
CA PHE A 63 -0.64 2.49 6.49
C PHE A 63 0.88 2.43 6.62
N ASP A 64 1.46 1.24 6.61
CA ASP A 64 2.92 1.09 6.53
C ASP A 64 3.45 1.26 5.11
N LEU A 65 4.76 1.07 4.92
CA LEU A 65 5.41 1.19 3.62
C LEU A 65 4.97 0.13 2.60
N ALA A 66 4.38 -0.99 3.02
CA ALA A 66 3.78 -2.00 2.14
C ALA A 66 2.28 -1.75 1.88
N GLY A 67 1.76 -0.58 2.32
CA GLY A 67 0.35 -0.23 2.18
C GLY A 67 -0.58 -1.01 3.12
N ARG A 68 -0.05 -1.68 4.15
CA ARG A 68 -0.86 -2.43 5.13
C ARG A 68 -1.46 -1.49 6.15
N VAL A 69 -2.74 -1.66 6.43
CA VAL A 69 -3.46 -0.79 7.37
C VAL A 69 -3.08 -1.08 8.82
N TYR A 70 -2.89 -0.03 9.61
CA TYR A 70 -2.68 -0.18 11.06
C TYR A 70 -4.01 -0.46 11.77
N LYS A 71 -3.98 -1.29 12.81
CA LYS A 71 -5.16 -1.55 13.64
C LYS A 71 -5.61 -0.29 14.37
N GLY A 72 -6.92 -0.17 14.62
CA GLY A 72 -7.49 0.92 15.39
C GLY A 72 -7.71 2.22 14.61
N VAL A 73 -7.60 2.18 13.28
CA VAL A 73 -7.91 3.33 12.40
C VAL A 73 -9.17 3.06 11.57
N PRO A 74 -9.79 4.11 10.96
CA PRO A 74 -11.06 3.93 10.23
C PRO A 74 -11.00 3.13 8.93
N ALA A 75 -9.85 3.09 8.25
CA ALA A 75 -9.67 2.25 7.06
C ALA A 75 -9.82 0.76 7.41
N SER A 76 -10.60 0.02 6.62
CA SER A 76 -10.98 -1.37 6.93
C SER A 76 -10.13 -2.43 6.21
N ALA A 77 -9.20 -2.01 5.35
CA ALA A 77 -8.42 -2.91 4.49
C ALA A 77 -7.06 -2.28 4.13
N ASN A 78 -6.11 -3.12 3.71
CA ASN A 78 -4.86 -2.66 3.11
C ASN A 78 -5.13 -1.88 1.82
N LEU A 79 -4.20 -1.02 1.41
CA LEU A 79 -4.25 -0.41 0.08
C LEU A 79 -4.19 -1.50 -0.99
N GLU A 80 -5.09 -1.40 -1.96
CA GLU A 80 -5.23 -2.36 -3.03
C GLU A 80 -3.97 -2.41 -3.89
N ILE A 81 -3.59 -3.62 -4.29
CA ILE A 81 -2.59 -3.81 -5.33
C ILE A 81 -3.33 -4.17 -6.60
N PRO A 82 -3.22 -3.37 -7.67
CA PRO A 82 -3.85 -3.70 -8.93
C PRO A 82 -3.14 -4.90 -9.58
N PRO A 83 -3.74 -5.60 -10.54
CA PRO A 83 -2.99 -6.49 -11.42
C PRO A 83 -1.87 -5.73 -12.14
N TYR A 84 -0.66 -6.26 -12.18
CA TYR A 84 0.43 -5.71 -12.98
C TYR A 84 1.48 -6.77 -13.34
N SER A 85 2.26 -6.48 -14.37
CA SER A 85 3.38 -7.30 -14.81
C SER A 85 4.55 -6.44 -15.32
N TYR A 86 5.71 -7.06 -15.47
CA TYR A 86 6.88 -6.44 -16.10
C TYR A 86 7.01 -6.96 -17.54
N GLU A 87 6.95 -6.07 -18.53
CA GLU A 87 7.23 -6.40 -19.93
C GLU A 87 8.75 -6.50 -20.18
N SER A 88 9.52 -5.70 -19.42
CA SER A 88 10.98 -5.71 -19.35
C SER A 88 11.44 -5.09 -18.04
N ASP A 89 12.74 -5.10 -17.74
CA ASP A 89 13.32 -4.50 -16.53
C ASP A 89 12.97 -3.01 -16.36
N GLY A 90 12.67 -2.29 -17.45
CA GLY A 90 12.34 -0.86 -17.43
C GLY A 90 10.89 -0.51 -17.71
N VAL A 91 10.01 -1.50 -17.94
CA VAL A 91 8.61 -1.27 -18.33
C VAL A 91 7.67 -2.12 -17.50
N LEU A 92 6.81 -1.44 -16.73
CA LEU A 92 5.76 -2.03 -15.90
C LEU A 92 4.39 -1.72 -16.51
N LEU A 93 3.55 -2.75 -16.66
CA LEU A 93 2.19 -2.66 -17.20
C LEU A 93 1.17 -2.86 -16.08
N ILE A 94 0.30 -1.88 -15.85
CA ILE A 94 -0.78 -1.95 -14.85
C ILE A 94 -2.09 -2.35 -15.56
N GLY A 95 -2.85 -3.27 -14.95
CA GLY A 95 -4.11 -3.80 -15.47
C GLY A 95 -3.98 -5.08 -16.30
N VAL A 96 -2.76 -5.61 -16.46
CA VAL A 96 -2.49 -6.90 -17.09
C VAL A 96 -2.23 -7.91 -15.99
N ASP A 97 -3.03 -8.98 -15.95
CA ASP A 97 -2.86 -10.08 -15.02
C ASP A 97 -1.79 -11.04 -15.55
N ALA A 98 -0.74 -11.29 -14.76
CA ALA A 98 0.34 -12.22 -15.11
C ALA A 98 -0.16 -13.67 -15.28
N GLU A 99 -1.30 -14.03 -14.67
CA GLU A 99 -1.91 -15.36 -14.85
C GLU A 99 -2.75 -15.48 -16.13
N ALA A 100 -3.11 -14.34 -16.75
CA ALA A 100 -3.90 -14.31 -17.99
C ALA A 100 -3.02 -14.24 -19.25
N ALA A 101 -1.68 -14.25 -19.10
CA ALA A 101 -0.70 -14.18 -20.18
C ALA A 101 -0.17 -15.56 -20.60
#